data_AF-A0A179SME0-F1
#
_entry.id   AF-A0A179SME0-F1
#
_cell.length_a   1.000
_cell.length_b   1.000
_cell.length_c   1.000
_cell.angle_alpha   90.00
_cell.angle_beta   90.00
_cell.angle_gamma   90.00
#
_symmetry.space_group_name_H-M   'P 1'
#
loop_
_entity.id
_entity.type
_entity.pdbx_description
1 polymer ?
#
loop_
_entity_poly.entity_id
_entity_poly.type
_entity_poly.pdbx_seq_one_letter_code
_entity_poly.pdbx_strand_id
1 'polypeptide(L)'
;MNRKILVFVYGTLRQYEQNEHLLRGAKCLARHCWTPGILYDTGKGYPAMCCDPLQRVYGELYEISYEQLQTLDVLEGYRGENKSNLYDRIIQSVFTDLIRYDNVFVYIYKNTQEKMTHIPFGDWKCHRYLNNDNLLYFAYGSCMDDERFRKSKVDHLFKLVKGCGKAHGFSLAYTRKSSDGGRADIIEAKNTVEGKVYKITKECLSYLYRREGVQAKIYRPAFIDIEMNGKTYTNVLTFLVIDKNEETAPPEHYAREILRGAKGFVSDQYFEKLKDELYKKFKMIVSI
;
A
#
# COMPACT_ATOMS: atom_id res chain seq x y z
N MET A 1 30.96 -11.84 -10.80
CA MET A 1 29.55 -11.93 -10.37
C MET A 1 29.08 -10.52 -10.05
N ASN A 2 28.11 -9.97 -10.80
CA ASN A 2 27.54 -8.67 -10.43
C ASN A 2 26.84 -8.82 -9.08
N ARG A 3 27.38 -8.14 -8.06
CA ARG A 3 26.80 -8.15 -6.72
C ARG A 3 25.47 -7.40 -6.78
N LYS A 4 24.37 -8.08 -6.48
CA LYS A 4 23.04 -7.46 -6.43
C LYS A 4 23.00 -6.49 -5.25
N ILE A 5 22.65 -5.24 -5.52
CA ILE A 5 22.50 -4.19 -4.51
C ILE A 5 21.01 -3.94 -4.34
N LEU A 6 20.52 -4.10 -3.12
CA LEU A 6 19.13 -3.84 -2.77
C LEU A 6 19.04 -2.53 -1.99
N VAL A 7 18.09 -1.67 -2.35
CA VAL A 7 17.81 -0.43 -1.63
C VAL A 7 16.32 -0.33 -1.34
N PHE A 8 16.00 0.08 -0.11
CA PHE A 8 14.64 0.42 0.30
C PHE A 8 14.49 1.94 0.28
N VAL A 9 13.47 2.41 -0.43
CA VAL A 9 13.17 3.82 -0.57
C VAL A 9 11.80 4.14 0.01
N TYR A 10 11.73 5.16 0.86
CA TYR A 10 10.53 5.51 1.63
C TYR A 10 10.03 6.94 1.38
N GLY A 11 10.80 7.75 0.63
CA GLY A 11 10.55 9.17 0.45
C GLY A 11 10.57 9.61 -1.01
N THR A 12 11.37 10.62 -1.32
CA THR A 12 11.39 11.30 -2.63
C THR A 12 11.81 10.42 -3.81
N LEU A 13 12.40 9.27 -3.53
CA LEU A 13 12.83 8.27 -4.52
C LEU A 13 11.72 7.29 -4.93
N ARG A 14 10.57 7.29 -4.21
CA ARG A 14 9.43 6.42 -4.52
C ARG A 14 8.80 6.75 -5.87
N GLN A 15 8.07 5.81 -6.44
CA GLN A 15 7.36 6.00 -7.71
C GLN A 15 6.49 7.25 -7.70
N TYR A 16 6.56 8.06 -8.75
CA TYR A 16 5.88 9.36 -8.91
C TYR A 16 6.34 10.48 -7.97
N GLU A 17 7.40 10.27 -7.19
CA GLU A 17 8.04 11.34 -6.42
C GLU A 17 9.18 12.00 -7.21
N GLN A 18 9.59 13.20 -6.77
CA GLN A 18 10.49 14.08 -7.52
C GLN A 18 11.84 13.47 -7.92
N ASN A 19 12.38 12.53 -7.12
CA ASN A 19 13.67 11.90 -7.35
C ASN A 19 13.57 10.47 -7.93
N GLU A 20 12.37 9.98 -8.28
CA GLU A 20 12.16 8.65 -8.87
C GLU A 20 13.08 8.41 -10.09
N HIS A 21 13.34 9.47 -10.87
CA HIS A 21 14.14 9.41 -12.09
C HIS A 21 15.54 8.81 -11.89
N LEU A 22 16.11 8.87 -10.68
CA LEU A 22 17.40 8.27 -10.35
C LEU A 22 17.35 6.73 -10.29
N LEU A 23 16.17 6.16 -10.10
CA LEU A 23 15.91 4.71 -10.13
C LEU A 23 15.42 4.22 -11.49
N ARG A 24 15.42 5.06 -12.54
CA ARG A 24 15.00 4.63 -13.87
C ARG A 24 15.86 3.46 -14.35
N GLY A 25 15.21 2.40 -14.81
CA GLY A 25 15.86 1.16 -15.24
C GLY A 25 16.22 0.20 -14.10
N ALA A 26 16.10 0.62 -12.84
CA ALA A 26 16.20 -0.29 -11.70
C ALA A 26 15.01 -1.25 -11.69
N LYS A 27 15.24 -2.47 -11.22
CA LYS A 27 14.19 -3.48 -11.10
C LYS A 27 13.47 -3.28 -9.77
N CYS A 28 12.20 -2.88 -9.82
CA CYS A 28 11.34 -2.88 -8.64
C CYS A 28 11.02 -4.33 -8.25
N LEU A 29 11.36 -4.70 -7.01
CA LEU A 29 11.10 -6.02 -6.45
C LEU A 29 9.78 -6.07 -5.65
N ALA A 30 9.42 -4.97 -4.99
CA ALA A 30 8.16 -4.82 -4.26
C ALA A 30 7.76 -3.34 -4.19
N ARG A 31 6.50 -3.03 -4.55
CA ARG A 31 5.89 -1.70 -4.40
C ARG A 31 5.33 -1.48 -3.01
N HIS A 32 5.07 -2.56 -2.29
CA HIS A 32 4.56 -2.52 -0.93
C HIS A 32 5.46 -3.36 -0.03
N CYS A 33 6.37 -2.68 0.64
CA CYS A 33 7.21 -3.28 1.66
C CYS A 33 7.40 -2.33 2.83
N TRP A 34 7.98 -2.84 3.90
CA TRP A 34 8.27 -2.04 5.08
C TRP A 34 9.54 -2.50 5.79
N THR A 35 10.09 -1.61 6.61
CA THR A 35 11.23 -1.88 7.48
C THR A 35 11.01 -1.17 8.82
N PRO A 36 11.63 -1.62 9.93
CA PRO A 36 11.53 -0.94 11.21
C PRO A 36 12.07 0.50 11.13
N GLY A 37 11.29 1.44 11.65
CA GLY A 37 11.69 2.84 11.78
C GLY A 37 10.50 3.76 12.00
N ILE A 38 10.83 5.03 12.25
CA ILE A 38 9.86 6.11 12.41
C ILE A 38 10.13 7.20 11.38
N LEU A 39 9.08 7.78 10.81
CA LEU A 39 9.17 8.71 9.70
C LEU A 39 8.76 10.13 10.12
N TYR A 40 9.50 11.12 9.65
CA TYR A 40 9.26 12.52 9.91
C TYR A 40 9.28 13.36 8.63
N ASP A 41 8.49 14.42 8.59
CA ASP A 41 8.60 15.50 7.62
C ASP A 41 9.61 16.52 8.12
N THR A 42 10.65 16.76 7.32
CA THR A 42 11.70 17.76 7.62
C THR A 42 11.23 19.19 7.39
N GLY A 43 10.08 19.38 6.72
CA GLY A 43 9.61 20.70 6.25
C GLY A 43 10.38 21.22 5.04
N LYS A 44 11.38 20.48 4.55
CA LYS A 44 12.26 20.86 3.42
C LYS A 44 11.87 20.14 2.11
N GLY A 45 10.71 19.46 2.09
CA GLY A 45 10.21 18.73 0.92
C GLY A 45 10.71 17.29 0.78
N TYR A 46 11.36 16.75 1.82
CA TYR A 46 11.83 15.36 1.87
C TYR A 46 11.66 14.76 3.28
N PRO A 47 11.42 13.45 3.42
CA PRO A 47 11.25 12.84 4.73
C PRO A 47 12.56 12.40 5.38
N ALA A 48 12.57 12.33 6.70
CA ALA A 48 13.64 11.77 7.51
C ALA A 48 13.16 10.50 8.21
N MET A 49 13.83 9.38 7.97
CA MET A 49 13.61 8.15 8.73
C MET A 49 14.64 8.04 9.86
N CYS A 50 14.19 7.79 11.07
CA CYS A 50 15.03 7.48 12.22
C CYS A 50 14.84 6.02 12.65
N CYS A 51 15.86 5.42 13.28
CA CYS A 51 15.77 4.07 13.82
C CYS A 51 14.72 4.00 14.94
N ASP A 52 13.75 3.10 14.80
CA ASP A 52 12.77 2.74 15.83
C ASP A 52 12.36 1.28 15.57
N PRO A 53 12.57 0.36 16.52
CA PRO A 53 12.28 -1.06 16.30
C PRO A 53 10.78 -1.41 16.40
N LEU A 54 9.93 -0.49 16.88
CA LEU A 54 8.51 -0.72 17.16
C LEU A 54 7.58 -0.17 16.07
N GLN A 55 8.03 0.88 15.37
CA GLN A 55 7.28 1.48 14.26
C GLN A 55 7.68 0.88 12.91
N ARG A 56 6.80 1.05 11.91
CA ARG A 56 7.03 0.60 10.52
C ARG A 56 7.09 1.81 9.60
N VAL A 57 8.10 1.86 8.75
CA VAL A 57 8.13 2.75 7.59
C VAL A 57 7.80 1.95 6.34
N TYR A 58 6.85 2.44 5.56
CA TYR A 58 6.42 1.84 4.30
C TYR A 58 7.10 2.51 3.11
N GLY A 59 7.47 1.69 2.15
CA GLY A 59 8.23 2.12 0.99
C GLY A 59 8.23 1.08 -0.11
N GLU A 60 9.26 1.17 -0.95
CA GLU A 60 9.44 0.37 -2.16
C GLU A 60 10.86 -0.23 -2.14
N LEU A 61 11.00 -1.44 -2.68
CA LEU A 61 12.26 -2.19 -2.72
C LEU A 61 12.76 -2.31 -4.15
N TYR A 62 14.00 -1.91 -4.38
CA TYR A 62 14.62 -1.92 -5.70
C TYR A 62 15.94 -2.69 -5.71
N GLU A 63 16.20 -3.39 -6.81
CA GLU A 63 17.52 -3.90 -7.21
C GLU A 63 18.18 -2.88 -8.14
N ILE A 64 19.32 -2.34 -7.73
CA ILE A 64 20.03 -1.23 -8.40
C ILE A 64 21.47 -1.60 -8.78
N SER A 65 22.06 -0.82 -9.67
CA SER A 65 23.49 -0.88 -9.98
C SER A 65 24.34 -0.16 -8.93
N TYR A 66 25.65 -0.40 -8.96
CA TYR A 66 26.59 0.33 -8.10
C TYR A 66 26.64 1.84 -8.44
N GLU A 67 26.54 2.19 -9.73
CA GLU A 67 26.50 3.58 -10.20
C GLU A 67 25.25 4.31 -9.69
N GLN A 68 24.09 3.62 -9.70
CA GLN A 68 22.87 4.15 -9.10
C GLN A 68 23.07 4.36 -7.60
N LEU A 69 23.65 3.40 -6.89
CA LEU A 69 23.92 3.52 -5.45
C LEU A 69 24.79 4.75 -5.13
N GLN A 70 25.84 5.00 -5.91
CA GLN A 70 26.68 6.19 -5.76
C GLN A 70 25.91 7.49 -6.03
N THR A 71 25.00 7.47 -7.00
CA THR A 71 24.13 8.62 -7.30
C THR A 71 23.18 8.90 -6.13
N LEU A 72 22.61 7.85 -5.52
CA LEU A 72 21.79 7.98 -4.32
C LEU A 72 22.62 8.49 -3.13
N ASP A 73 23.86 8.03 -2.97
CA ASP A 73 24.75 8.53 -1.90
C ASP A 73 24.98 10.04 -2.00
N VAL A 74 25.14 10.56 -3.22
CA VAL A 74 25.28 12.01 -3.45
C VAL A 74 23.99 12.74 -3.07
N LEU A 75 22.83 12.24 -3.49
CA LEU A 75 21.52 12.84 -3.17
C LEU A 75 21.30 12.89 -1.65
N GLU A 76 21.53 11.77 -0.97
CA GLU A 76 21.27 11.59 0.47
C GLU A 76 22.40 12.18 1.35
N GLY A 77 23.39 12.83 0.73
CA GLY A 77 24.51 13.44 1.44
C GLY A 77 25.36 12.43 2.22
N TYR A 78 25.46 11.19 1.72
CA TYR A 78 26.26 10.11 2.30
C TYR A 78 27.67 10.12 1.68
N ARG A 79 28.69 10.28 2.55
CA ARG A 79 30.12 10.36 2.17
C ARG A 79 30.93 9.15 2.64
N GLY A 80 30.26 8.10 3.11
CA GLY A 80 30.88 6.91 3.69
C GLY A 80 30.75 6.83 5.21
N GLU A 81 31.17 5.70 5.76
CA GLU A 81 31.09 5.40 7.18
C GLU A 81 31.92 6.40 8.02
N ASN A 82 31.41 6.77 9.19
CA ASN A 82 32.05 7.69 10.13
C ASN A 82 32.35 9.09 9.56
N LYS A 83 31.68 9.50 8.48
CA LYS A 83 31.76 10.86 7.94
C LYS A 83 30.60 11.73 8.43
N SER A 84 30.70 13.02 8.14
CA SER A 84 29.59 13.96 8.32
C SER A 84 28.59 13.75 7.20
N ASN A 85 27.61 12.89 7.44
CA ASN A 85 26.53 12.56 6.52
C ASN A 85 25.22 13.23 6.93
N LEU A 86 24.38 13.56 5.95
CA LEU A 86 22.98 13.94 6.21
C LEU A 86 22.18 12.69 6.58
N TYR A 87 22.28 11.66 5.75
CA TYR A 87 21.79 10.32 6.03
C TYR A 87 22.95 9.32 6.11
N ASP A 88 22.94 8.48 7.13
CA ASP A 88 23.79 7.30 7.19
C ASP A 88 23.14 6.14 6.43
N ARG A 89 23.91 5.43 5.61
CA ARG A 89 23.43 4.23 4.92
C ARG A 89 23.72 2.99 5.75
N ILE A 90 22.67 2.37 6.27
CA ILE A 90 22.76 1.15 7.07
C ILE A 90 22.15 -0.04 6.32
N ILE A 91 22.37 -1.24 6.85
CA ILE A 91 21.72 -2.46 6.37
C ILE A 91 20.57 -2.80 7.32
N GLN A 92 19.37 -3.04 6.79
CA GLN A 92 18.22 -3.52 7.55
C GLN A 92 17.48 -4.64 6.82
N SER A 93 16.64 -5.35 7.58
CA SER A 93 15.67 -6.27 7.02
C SER A 93 14.46 -5.52 6.46
N VAL A 94 14.02 -5.92 5.26
CA VAL A 94 12.83 -5.40 4.60
C VAL A 94 11.84 -6.53 4.40
N PHE A 95 10.58 -6.27 4.75
CA PHE A 95 9.49 -7.22 4.71
C PHE A 95 8.56 -6.88 3.55
N THR A 96 8.34 -7.85 2.66
CA THR A 96 7.38 -7.76 1.56
C THR A 96 6.21 -8.70 1.83
N ASP A 97 5.18 -8.68 0.98
CA ASP A 97 4.07 -9.65 1.05
C ASP A 97 4.52 -11.10 0.77
N LEU A 98 5.66 -11.29 0.10
CA LEU A 98 6.15 -12.61 -0.34
C LEU A 98 7.25 -13.15 0.56
N ILE A 99 8.31 -12.36 0.74
CA ILE A 99 9.50 -12.77 1.48
C ILE A 99 10.14 -11.62 2.26
N ARG A 100 10.99 -11.98 3.21
CA ARG A 100 11.89 -11.08 3.93
C ARG A 100 13.25 -11.02 3.22
N TYR A 101 13.85 -9.82 3.17
CA TYR A 101 15.20 -9.57 2.66
C TYR A 101 16.08 -9.06 3.79
N ASP A 102 17.24 -9.67 4.06
CA ASP A 102 18.08 -9.36 5.24
C ASP A 102 19.28 -8.46 4.99
N ASN A 103 19.53 -8.06 3.75
CA ASN A 103 20.70 -7.25 3.38
C ASN A 103 20.29 -6.11 2.43
N VAL A 104 19.45 -5.19 2.93
CA VAL A 104 18.94 -4.06 2.14
C VAL A 104 19.50 -2.76 2.67
N PHE A 105 20.04 -1.92 1.79
CA PHE A 105 20.48 -0.58 2.16
C PHE A 105 19.29 0.33 2.45
N VAL A 106 19.38 1.05 3.57
CA VAL A 106 18.41 2.05 4.02
C VAL A 106 19.16 3.30 4.46
N TYR A 107 18.72 4.46 4.00
CA TYR A 107 19.25 5.76 4.44
C TYR A 107 18.51 6.19 5.72
N ILE A 108 19.25 6.50 6.79
CA ILE A 108 18.72 6.91 8.09
C ILE A 108 19.23 8.31 8.42
N TYR A 109 18.32 9.19 8.82
CA TYR A 109 18.63 10.57 9.16
C TYR A 109 19.43 10.67 10.45
N LYS A 110 20.58 11.36 10.41
CA LYS A 110 21.50 11.44 11.56
C LYS A 110 21.10 12.50 12.58
N ASN A 111 20.52 13.62 12.12
CA ASN A 111 20.30 14.78 12.98
C ASN A 111 18.90 14.80 13.61
N THR A 112 18.74 14.12 14.75
CA THR A 112 17.47 14.06 15.48
C THR A 112 17.14 15.35 16.27
N GLN A 113 18.04 16.35 16.30
CA GLN A 113 17.83 17.60 17.03
C GLN A 113 17.03 18.64 16.24
N GLU A 114 16.83 18.44 14.93
CA GLU A 114 15.97 19.31 14.12
C GLU A 114 14.50 19.11 14.50
N LYS A 115 13.76 20.23 14.59
CA LYS A 115 12.30 20.18 14.76
C LYS A 115 11.67 19.62 13.50
N MET A 116 11.31 18.34 13.53
CA MET A 116 10.62 17.64 12.45
C MET A 116 9.22 17.22 12.90
N THR A 117 8.29 17.09 11.96
CA THR A 117 6.91 16.70 12.26
C THR A 117 6.75 15.20 12.02
N HIS A 118 6.25 14.45 12.99
CA HIS A 118 5.99 13.02 12.81
C HIS A 118 5.00 12.77 11.68
N ILE A 119 5.33 11.86 10.76
CA ILE A 119 4.44 11.44 9.67
C ILE A 119 3.59 10.26 10.14
N PRO A 120 2.25 10.42 10.21
CA PRO A 120 1.35 9.32 10.56
C PRO A 120 1.47 8.14 9.59
N PHE A 121 1.20 6.94 10.10
CA PHE A 121 1.21 5.68 9.34
C PHE A 121 2.57 5.26 8.77
N GLY A 122 3.63 6.05 8.96
CA GLY A 122 4.97 5.74 8.47
C GLY A 122 5.07 5.69 6.94
N ASP A 123 4.21 6.42 6.21
CA ASP A 123 4.16 6.37 4.75
C ASP A 123 4.17 7.78 4.15
N TRP A 124 5.26 8.12 3.45
CA TRP A 124 5.42 9.42 2.78
C TRP A 124 4.31 9.74 1.78
N LYS A 125 3.85 8.76 1.01
CA LYS A 125 2.75 8.98 0.05
C LYS A 125 1.45 9.30 0.78
N CYS A 126 1.21 8.69 1.93
CA CYS A 126 0.08 9.07 2.79
C CYS A 126 0.15 10.53 3.21
N HIS A 127 1.30 10.98 3.70
CA HIS A 127 1.53 12.39 4.05
C HIS A 127 1.24 13.35 2.88
N ARG A 128 1.64 12.96 1.66
CA ARG A 128 1.53 13.81 0.46
C ARG A 128 0.14 13.84 -0.16
N TYR A 129 -0.52 12.69 -0.29
CA TYR A 129 -1.68 12.55 -1.18
C TYR A 129 -3.02 12.47 -0.46
N LEU A 130 -3.06 12.11 0.84
CA LEU A 130 -4.32 12.00 1.57
C LEU A 130 -5.04 13.35 1.69
N ASN A 131 -4.31 14.46 1.63
CA ASN A 131 -4.86 15.81 1.69
C ASN A 131 -5.36 16.35 0.34
N ASN A 132 -5.23 15.63 -0.77
CA ASN A 132 -5.79 16.03 -2.05
C ASN A 132 -7.33 16.11 -2.07
N ASP A 133 -7.87 17.11 -2.76
CA ASP A 133 -9.32 17.35 -2.88
C ASP A 133 -10.03 16.38 -3.85
N ASN A 134 -9.25 15.75 -4.74
CA ASN A 134 -9.74 14.83 -5.75
C ASN A 134 -9.26 13.39 -5.48
N LEU A 135 -9.49 12.90 -4.26
CA LEU A 135 -9.05 11.58 -3.85
C LEU A 135 -9.92 10.49 -4.47
N LEU A 136 -9.29 9.55 -5.18
CA LEU A 136 -9.91 8.32 -5.65
C LEU A 136 -9.65 7.21 -4.66
N TYR A 137 -10.67 6.40 -4.39
CA TYR A 137 -10.61 5.22 -3.52
C TYR A 137 -10.97 3.97 -4.31
N PHE A 138 -10.06 3.00 -4.33
CA PHE A 138 -10.24 1.69 -4.94
C PHE A 138 -10.72 0.68 -3.88
N ALA A 139 -11.97 0.23 -3.98
CA ALA A 139 -12.53 -0.83 -3.15
C ALA A 139 -12.48 -2.17 -3.88
N TYR A 140 -11.88 -3.18 -3.24
CA TYR A 140 -11.75 -4.55 -3.78
C TYR A 140 -12.47 -5.61 -2.94
N GLY A 141 -13.05 -5.22 -1.79
CA GLY A 141 -13.73 -6.10 -0.84
C GLY A 141 -15.16 -5.65 -0.55
N SER A 142 -15.62 -5.80 0.69
CA SER A 142 -17.00 -5.44 1.10
C SER A 142 -17.38 -3.97 0.85
N CYS A 143 -16.40 -3.07 0.69
CA CYS A 143 -16.65 -1.67 0.33
C CYS A 143 -17.10 -1.49 -1.14
N MET A 144 -17.12 -2.54 -1.96
CA MET A 144 -17.79 -2.52 -3.26
C MET A 144 -19.31 -2.53 -3.12
N ASP A 145 -19.82 -2.94 -1.97
CA ASP A 145 -21.24 -3.08 -1.68
C ASP A 145 -21.79 -1.94 -0.81
N ASP A 146 -23.06 -1.60 -1.00
CA ASP A 146 -23.70 -0.46 -0.36
C ASP A 146 -24.55 -0.79 0.88
N GLU A 147 -24.80 -2.06 1.19
CA GLU A 147 -25.72 -2.47 2.27
C GLU A 147 -25.23 -1.93 3.62
N ARG A 148 -23.93 -2.09 3.91
CA ARG A 148 -23.33 -1.56 5.14
C ARG A 148 -23.25 -0.04 5.17
N PHE A 149 -23.09 0.61 4.01
CA PHE A 149 -23.14 2.07 3.94
C PHE A 149 -24.54 2.58 4.27
N ARG A 150 -25.59 1.96 3.71
CA ARG A 150 -27.00 2.28 4.00
C ARG A 150 -27.37 2.02 5.47
N LYS A 151 -26.99 0.85 6.02
CA LYS A 151 -27.20 0.53 7.45
C LYS A 151 -26.54 1.56 8.37
N SER A 152 -25.36 2.07 7.99
CA SER A 152 -24.64 3.10 8.73
C SER A 152 -25.08 4.53 8.38
N LYS A 153 -26.06 4.71 7.48
CA LYS A 153 -26.55 6.00 6.95
C LYS A 153 -25.46 6.88 6.32
N VAL A 154 -24.45 6.26 5.71
CA VAL A 154 -23.31 6.94 5.05
C VAL A 154 -23.22 6.67 3.54
N ASP A 155 -24.22 6.02 2.95
CA ASP A 155 -24.27 5.74 1.51
C ASP A 155 -24.15 7.00 0.65
N HIS A 156 -24.58 8.15 1.17
CA HIS A 156 -24.40 9.45 0.53
C HIS A 156 -22.92 9.82 0.29
N LEU A 157 -21.98 9.29 1.08
CA LEU A 157 -20.54 9.51 0.93
C LEU A 157 -19.94 8.74 -0.26
N PHE A 158 -20.64 7.71 -0.76
CA PHE A 158 -20.16 6.78 -1.79
C PHE A 158 -20.92 6.88 -3.12
N LYS A 159 -21.66 7.98 -3.35
CA LYS A 159 -22.48 8.18 -4.55
C LYS A 159 -21.68 8.39 -5.84
N LEU A 160 -20.47 8.95 -5.75
CA LEU A 160 -19.66 9.30 -6.92
C LEU A 160 -18.76 8.14 -7.37
N VAL A 161 -19.38 7.10 -7.92
CA VAL A 161 -18.68 5.97 -8.53
C VAL A 161 -18.09 6.39 -9.88
N LYS A 162 -16.80 6.13 -10.10
CA LYS A 162 -16.06 6.49 -11.32
C LYS A 162 -15.97 5.37 -12.35
N GLY A 163 -16.03 4.11 -11.90
CA GLY A 163 -16.00 2.94 -12.78
C GLY A 163 -15.29 1.75 -12.15
N CYS A 164 -15.10 0.72 -12.95
CA CYS A 164 -14.32 -0.45 -12.60
C CYS A 164 -12.83 -0.18 -12.82
N GLY A 165 -12.06 -0.21 -11.74
CA GLY A 165 -10.61 -0.12 -11.76
C GLY A 165 -9.98 -1.51 -11.84
N LYS A 166 -8.84 -1.61 -12.51
CA LYS A 166 -8.02 -2.82 -12.61
C LYS A 166 -6.66 -2.55 -11.95
N ALA A 167 -6.43 -3.14 -10.80
CA ALA A 167 -5.15 -3.11 -10.10
C ALA A 167 -4.29 -4.29 -10.57
N HIS A 168 -3.32 -4.01 -11.45
CA HIS A 168 -2.38 -5.01 -11.93
C HIS A 168 -1.28 -5.29 -10.90
N GLY A 169 -0.76 -6.51 -10.90
CA GLY A 169 0.29 -6.89 -9.95
C GLY A 169 -0.26 -7.28 -8.58
N PHE A 170 -1.55 -7.61 -8.47
CA PHE A 170 -2.21 -7.92 -7.21
C PHE A 170 -3.08 -9.18 -7.31
N SER A 171 -3.26 -9.88 -6.19
CA SER A 171 -4.30 -10.90 -6.01
C SER A 171 -5.17 -10.57 -4.81
N LEU A 172 -6.46 -10.89 -4.90
CA LEU A 172 -7.34 -10.87 -3.73
C LEU A 172 -6.95 -12.04 -2.80
N ALA A 173 -6.86 -11.75 -1.51
CA ALA A 173 -6.55 -12.72 -0.47
C ALA A 173 -7.39 -12.46 0.78
N TYR A 174 -7.44 -13.41 1.70
CA TYR A 174 -8.16 -13.28 2.99
C TYR A 174 -7.21 -13.33 4.20
N THR A 175 -6.25 -12.40 4.22
CA THR A 175 -5.11 -12.39 5.15
C THR A 175 -5.40 -11.70 6.49
N ARG A 176 -6.51 -10.97 6.63
CA ARG A 176 -6.91 -10.38 7.93
C ARG A 176 -7.81 -11.34 8.69
N LYS A 177 -7.28 -11.93 9.76
CA LYS A 177 -8.04 -12.84 10.63
C LYS A 177 -9.07 -12.05 11.46
N SER A 178 -10.28 -12.57 11.52
CA SER A 178 -11.36 -12.14 12.43
C SER A 178 -11.79 -13.29 13.32
N SER A 179 -12.62 -13.01 14.33
CA SER A 179 -13.23 -14.04 15.17
C SER A 179 -14.11 -15.02 14.38
N ASP A 180 -14.66 -14.59 13.25
CA ASP A 180 -15.61 -15.34 12.41
C ASP A 180 -15.06 -15.68 11.01
N GLY A 181 -13.75 -15.51 10.77
CA GLY A 181 -13.10 -15.86 9.50
C GLY A 181 -12.26 -14.73 8.89
N GLY A 182 -11.74 -14.97 7.69
CA GLY A 182 -10.88 -14.03 6.98
C GLY A 182 -11.61 -12.77 6.50
N ARG A 183 -10.86 -11.70 6.28
CA ARG A 183 -11.32 -10.48 5.59
C ARG A 183 -10.37 -10.15 4.45
N ALA A 184 -10.93 -9.48 3.45
CA ALA A 184 -10.27 -9.24 2.17
C ALA A 184 -9.04 -8.34 2.33
N ASP A 185 -8.00 -8.69 1.59
CA ASP A 185 -6.76 -7.95 1.38
C ASP A 185 -6.39 -8.05 -0.10
N ILE A 186 -5.49 -7.18 -0.57
CA ILE A 186 -4.77 -7.43 -1.81
C ILE A 186 -3.29 -7.60 -1.51
N ILE A 187 -2.69 -8.61 -2.11
CA ILE A 187 -1.27 -8.93 -1.96
C ILE A 187 -0.54 -8.76 -3.30
N GLU A 188 0.71 -8.32 -3.27
CA GLU A 188 1.53 -8.23 -4.49
C GLU A 188 1.69 -9.61 -5.15
N ALA A 189 1.34 -9.71 -6.43
CA ALA A 189 1.28 -10.94 -7.19
C ALA A 189 1.38 -10.66 -8.71
N LYS A 190 1.18 -11.67 -9.57
CA LYS A 190 1.16 -11.51 -11.03
C LYS A 190 -0.24 -11.36 -11.63
N ASN A 191 -1.26 -11.33 -10.79
CA ASN A 191 -2.66 -11.27 -11.23
C ASN A 191 -3.15 -9.82 -11.33
N THR A 192 -4.42 -9.67 -11.70
CA THR A 192 -5.15 -8.42 -11.64
C THR A 192 -6.32 -8.56 -10.67
N VAL A 193 -6.57 -7.52 -9.88
CA VAL A 193 -7.75 -7.35 -9.04
C VAL A 193 -8.64 -6.28 -9.68
N GLU A 194 -9.90 -6.59 -9.92
CA GLU A 194 -10.88 -5.58 -10.31
C GLU A 194 -11.66 -5.10 -9.08
N GLY A 195 -12.06 -3.83 -9.11
CA GLY A 195 -12.73 -3.22 -7.97
C GLY A 195 -13.47 -1.94 -8.33
N LYS A 196 -14.26 -1.45 -7.38
CA LYS A 196 -15.07 -0.23 -7.53
C LYS A 196 -14.26 1.00 -7.15
N VAL A 197 -14.18 1.96 -8.07
CA VAL A 197 -13.46 3.23 -7.86
C VAL A 197 -14.46 4.31 -7.47
N TYR A 198 -14.26 4.95 -6.34
CA TYR A 198 -15.06 6.06 -5.85
C TYR A 198 -14.24 7.36 -5.88
N LYS A 199 -14.87 8.50 -6.19
CA LYS A 199 -14.35 9.81 -5.78
C LYS A 199 -14.86 10.10 -4.37
N ILE A 200 -13.95 10.35 -3.44
CA ILE A 200 -14.29 10.49 -2.01
C ILE A 200 -13.90 11.86 -1.46
N THR A 201 -14.66 12.32 -0.46
CA THR A 201 -14.37 13.54 0.32
C THR A 201 -13.53 13.23 1.56
N LYS A 202 -13.08 14.26 2.29
CA LYS A 202 -12.41 14.11 3.60
C LYS A 202 -13.30 13.44 4.65
N GLU A 203 -14.59 13.74 4.62
CA GLU A 203 -15.58 13.10 5.49
C GLU A 203 -15.67 11.60 5.20
N CYS A 204 -15.75 11.22 3.93
CA CYS A 204 -15.71 9.82 3.50
C CYS A 204 -14.42 9.11 3.93
N LEU A 205 -13.26 9.79 3.80
CA LEU A 205 -11.97 9.25 4.25
C LEU A 205 -11.97 8.98 5.77
N SER A 206 -12.53 9.90 6.57
CA SER A 206 -12.64 9.75 8.02
C SER A 206 -13.55 8.58 8.41
N TYR A 207 -14.63 8.34 7.65
CA TYR A 207 -15.45 7.14 7.81
C TYR A 207 -14.65 5.87 7.47
N LEU A 208 -13.93 5.85 6.34
CA LEU A 208 -13.11 4.71 5.94
C LEU A 208 -12.05 4.38 6.99
N TYR A 209 -11.39 5.37 7.60
CA TYR A 209 -10.40 5.11 8.66
C TYR A 209 -10.98 4.37 9.86
N ARG A 210 -12.21 4.70 10.25
CA ARG A 210 -12.91 3.98 11.32
C ARG A 210 -13.29 2.58 10.86
N ARG A 211 -13.85 2.44 9.66
CA ARG A 211 -14.30 1.15 9.10
C ARG A 211 -13.16 0.16 8.92
N GLU A 212 -12.01 0.63 8.44
CA GLU A 212 -10.81 -0.15 8.17
C GLU A 212 -9.92 -0.33 9.42
N GLY A 213 -10.32 0.24 10.56
CA GLY A 213 -9.59 0.08 11.82
C GLY A 213 -8.17 0.64 11.78
N VAL A 214 -7.97 1.78 11.10
CA VAL A 214 -6.65 2.39 10.88
C VAL A 214 -5.96 2.73 12.20
N GLN A 215 -6.69 3.30 13.16
CA GLN A 215 -6.15 3.61 14.49
C GLN A 215 -5.81 2.36 15.30
N ALA A 216 -6.51 1.26 15.05
CA ALA A 216 -6.26 -0.04 15.66
C ALA A 216 -5.18 -0.85 14.90
N LYS A 217 -4.50 -0.25 13.93
CA LYS A 217 -3.46 -0.87 13.09
C LYS A 217 -3.94 -2.17 12.41
N ILE A 218 -5.21 -2.25 11.99
CA ILE A 218 -5.75 -3.40 11.25
C ILE A 218 -5.38 -3.30 9.77
N TYR A 219 -5.83 -2.23 9.12
CA TYR A 219 -5.41 -1.85 7.78
C TYR A 219 -4.66 -0.52 7.82
N ARG A 220 -3.76 -0.32 6.86
CA ARG A 220 -3.13 0.98 6.59
C ARG A 220 -3.69 1.57 5.30
N PRO A 221 -3.79 2.92 5.19
CA PRO A 221 -3.90 3.53 3.88
C PRO A 221 -2.67 3.21 3.03
N ALA A 222 -2.88 3.01 1.73
CA ALA A 222 -1.84 2.77 0.75
C ALA A 222 -2.24 3.36 -0.60
N PHE A 223 -1.29 3.50 -1.51
CA PHE A 223 -1.51 4.04 -2.84
C PHE A 223 -1.07 3.05 -3.90
N ILE A 224 -1.96 2.77 -4.85
CA ILE A 224 -1.73 1.85 -5.96
C ILE A 224 -2.05 2.55 -7.28
N ASP A 225 -1.54 1.99 -8.38
CA ASP A 225 -1.97 2.37 -9.72
C ASP A 225 -3.10 1.45 -10.18
N ILE A 226 -4.05 2.02 -10.90
CA ILE A 226 -5.14 1.26 -11.52
C ILE A 226 -5.32 1.67 -12.98
N GLU A 227 -5.81 0.74 -13.81
CA GLU A 227 -6.36 1.06 -15.12
C GLU A 227 -7.88 1.19 -15.03
N MET A 228 -8.45 2.25 -15.59
CA MET A 228 -9.89 2.44 -15.70
C MET A 228 -10.21 3.17 -17.00
N ASN A 229 -11.11 2.63 -17.82
CA ASN A 229 -11.51 3.18 -19.13
C ASN A 229 -10.31 3.44 -20.06
N GLY A 230 -9.36 2.51 -20.12
CA GLY A 230 -8.16 2.61 -20.97
C GLY A 230 -7.16 3.69 -20.53
N LYS A 231 -7.31 4.24 -19.33
CA LYS A 231 -6.39 5.24 -18.75
C LYS A 231 -5.81 4.72 -17.43
N THR A 232 -4.53 4.96 -17.22
CA THR A 232 -3.87 4.72 -15.94
C THR A 232 -4.17 5.88 -14.99
N TYR A 233 -4.63 5.56 -13.79
CA TYR A 233 -4.75 6.48 -12.66
C TYR A 233 -3.70 6.08 -11.64
N THR A 234 -2.80 7.00 -11.34
CA THR A 234 -1.71 6.77 -10.40
C THR A 234 -2.06 7.25 -9.00
N ASN A 235 -1.40 6.67 -7.99
CA ASN A 235 -1.62 7.02 -6.58
C ASN A 235 -3.12 7.06 -6.20
N VAL A 236 -3.85 5.98 -6.49
CA VAL A 236 -5.23 5.78 -6.03
C VAL A 236 -5.22 5.17 -4.63
N LEU A 237 -5.99 5.75 -3.70
CA LEU A 237 -6.07 5.27 -2.33
C LEU A 237 -6.69 3.87 -2.29
N THR A 238 -6.09 3.00 -1.50
CA THR A 238 -6.67 1.74 -1.06
C THR A 238 -6.29 1.50 0.42
N PHE A 239 -6.77 0.40 0.99
CA PHE A 239 -6.36 -0.05 2.32
C PHE A 239 -5.72 -1.43 2.20
N LEU A 240 -4.63 -1.67 2.93
CA LEU A 240 -3.91 -2.96 2.93
C LEU A 240 -3.78 -3.46 4.36
N VAL A 241 -3.86 -4.78 4.55
CA VAL A 241 -3.69 -5.38 5.88
C VAL A 241 -2.27 -5.14 6.39
N ILE A 242 -2.14 -4.73 7.66
CA ILE A 242 -0.84 -4.48 8.30
C ILE A 242 -0.17 -5.80 8.71
N ASP A 243 -0.89 -6.63 9.45
CA ASP A 243 -0.42 -7.94 9.93
C ASP A 243 -1.15 -9.06 9.19
N LYS A 244 -0.55 -9.45 8.05
CA LYS A 244 -1.07 -10.49 7.16
C LYS A 244 -0.86 -11.85 7.80
N ASN A 245 -1.94 -12.63 7.89
CA ASN A 245 -1.94 -14.02 8.36
C ASN A 245 -2.17 -14.97 7.18
N GLU A 246 -1.99 -16.26 7.41
CA GLU A 246 -2.45 -17.30 6.48
C GLU A 246 -3.93 -17.11 6.14
N GLU A 247 -4.27 -17.36 4.88
CA GLU A 247 -5.64 -17.16 4.40
C GLU A 247 -6.62 -18.08 5.14
N THR A 248 -7.71 -17.49 5.64
CA THR A 248 -8.83 -18.24 6.22
C THR A 248 -10.09 -17.90 5.47
N ALA A 249 -11.02 -18.85 5.40
CA ALA A 249 -12.30 -18.64 4.72
C ALA A 249 -13.01 -17.40 5.30
N PRO A 250 -13.50 -16.47 4.46
CA PRO A 250 -14.39 -15.42 4.95
C PRO A 250 -15.70 -16.05 5.46
N PRO A 251 -16.43 -15.41 6.39
CA PRO A 251 -17.79 -15.85 6.69
C PRO A 251 -18.71 -15.62 5.49
N GLU A 252 -19.71 -16.48 5.33
CA GLU A 252 -20.59 -16.47 4.15
C GLU A 252 -21.26 -15.11 3.91
N HIS A 253 -21.73 -14.45 4.97
CA HIS A 253 -22.35 -13.12 4.88
C HIS A 253 -21.38 -12.08 4.30
N TYR A 254 -20.10 -12.14 4.65
CA TYR A 254 -19.07 -11.22 4.17
C TYR A 254 -18.69 -11.53 2.71
N ALA A 255 -18.57 -12.81 2.36
CA ALA A 255 -18.37 -13.22 0.97
C ALA A 255 -19.54 -12.78 0.07
N ARG A 256 -20.78 -12.87 0.58
CA ARG A 256 -21.99 -12.38 -0.09
C ARG A 256 -21.96 -10.88 -0.35
N GLU A 257 -21.49 -10.07 0.61
CA GLU A 257 -21.26 -8.63 0.40
C GLU A 257 -20.29 -8.38 -0.76
N ILE A 258 -19.14 -9.07 -0.78
CA ILE A 258 -18.15 -8.93 -1.86
C ILE A 258 -18.78 -9.26 -3.22
N LEU A 259 -19.43 -10.42 -3.33
CA LEU A 259 -20.02 -10.86 -4.59
C LEU A 259 -21.15 -9.93 -5.05
N ARG A 260 -22.04 -9.50 -4.15
CA ARG A 260 -23.12 -8.56 -4.48
C ARG A 260 -22.57 -7.22 -4.94
N GLY A 261 -21.54 -6.69 -4.26
CA GLY A 261 -20.89 -5.44 -4.65
C GLY A 261 -20.14 -5.51 -5.98
N ALA A 262 -19.63 -6.69 -6.34
CA ALA A 262 -18.94 -6.97 -7.58
C ALA A 262 -19.90 -7.21 -8.77
N LYS A 263 -21.04 -7.88 -8.55
CA LYS A 263 -21.97 -8.28 -9.61
C LYS A 263 -22.45 -7.08 -10.43
N GLY A 264 -22.28 -7.17 -11.75
CA GLY A 264 -22.65 -6.10 -12.69
C GLY A 264 -21.75 -4.86 -12.63
N PHE A 265 -20.65 -4.91 -11.88
CA PHE A 265 -19.71 -3.79 -11.75
C PHE A 265 -18.29 -4.14 -12.20
N VAL A 266 -17.75 -5.26 -11.71
CA VAL A 266 -16.53 -5.85 -12.28
C VAL A 266 -16.87 -6.63 -13.54
N SER A 267 -15.87 -7.01 -14.32
CA SER A 267 -16.07 -7.86 -15.50
C SER A 267 -16.67 -9.21 -15.12
N ASP A 268 -17.49 -9.79 -16.00
CA ASP A 268 -18.08 -11.12 -15.76
C ASP A 268 -17.01 -12.19 -15.52
N GLN A 269 -15.88 -12.09 -16.23
CA GLN A 269 -14.74 -12.97 -16.05
C GLN A 269 -14.15 -12.85 -14.64
N TYR A 270 -13.97 -11.62 -14.13
CA TYR A 270 -13.45 -11.41 -12.78
C TYR A 270 -14.47 -11.82 -11.71
N PHE A 271 -15.77 -11.57 -11.94
CA PHE A 271 -16.83 -12.00 -11.04
C PHE A 271 -16.87 -13.54 -10.89
N GLU A 272 -16.80 -14.28 -11.98
CA GLU A 272 -16.72 -15.75 -11.90
C GLU A 272 -15.40 -16.21 -11.28
N LYS A 273 -14.29 -15.52 -11.53
CA LYS A 273 -13.01 -15.78 -10.83
C LYS A 273 -13.16 -15.66 -9.31
N LEU A 274 -13.89 -14.66 -8.79
CA LEU A 274 -14.11 -14.51 -7.34
C LEU A 274 -14.85 -15.72 -6.75
N LYS A 275 -15.88 -16.22 -7.43
CA LYS A 275 -16.64 -17.42 -7.03
C LYS A 275 -15.75 -18.67 -7.07
N ASP A 276 -15.00 -18.82 -8.16
CA ASP A 276 -14.05 -19.91 -8.34
C ASP A 276 -12.97 -19.94 -7.26
N GLU A 277 -12.41 -18.79 -6.87
CA GLU A 277 -11.39 -18.71 -5.83
C GLU A 277 -11.96 -19.06 -4.45
N LEU A 278 -13.17 -18.61 -4.12
CA LEU A 278 -13.86 -19.03 -2.88
C LEU A 278 -14.05 -20.55 -2.82
N TYR A 279 -14.45 -21.17 -3.93
CA TYR A 279 -14.61 -22.62 -3.99
C TYR A 279 -13.26 -23.36 -3.97
N LYS A 280 -12.28 -22.93 -4.75
CA LYS A 280 -10.96 -23.59 -4.85
C LYS A 280 -10.20 -23.52 -3.52
N LYS A 281 -10.18 -22.35 -2.88
CA LYS A 281 -9.45 -22.12 -1.62
C LYS A 281 -10.18 -22.68 -0.40
N PHE A 282 -11.52 -22.56 -0.35
CA PHE A 282 -12.28 -22.78 0.89
C PHE A 282 -13.48 -23.73 0.75
N LYS A 283 -13.71 -24.31 -0.44
CA LYS A 283 -14.91 -25.13 -0.74
C LYS A 283 -16.23 -24.40 -0.46
N MET A 284 -16.20 -23.07 -0.56
CA MET A 284 -17.34 -22.20 -0.28
C MET A 284 -18.12 -21.88 -1.56
N ILE A 285 -19.44 -22.11 -1.51
CA ILE A 285 -20.38 -21.69 -2.55
C ILE A 285 -21.31 -20.65 -1.91
N VAL A 286 -21.41 -19.47 -2.53
CA VAL A 286 -22.22 -18.35 -2.01
C VAL A 286 -23.25 -17.97 -3.06
N SER A 287 -24.51 -17.91 -2.65
CA SER A 287 -25.61 -17.37 -3.47
C SER A 287 -25.74 -15.86 -3.23
N ILE A 288 -26.00 -15.10 -4.30
CA ILE A 288 -26.32 -13.67 -4.25
C ILE A 288 -27.65 -13.39 -4.93
#